data_AF-A0A139PJX9-F1
#
_entry.id   AF-A0A139PJX9-F1
#
_cell.length_a   1.000
_cell.length_b   1.000
_cell.length_c   1.000
_cell.angle_alpha   90.00
_cell.angle_beta   90.00
_cell.angle_gamma   90.00
#
_symmetry.space_group_name_H-M   'P 1'
#
loop_
_entity.id
_entity.type
_entity.pdbx_description
1 polymer ?
#
loop_
_entity_poly.entity_id
_entity_poly.type
_entity_poly.pdbx_seq_one_letter_code
_entity_poly.pdbx_strand_id
1 'polypeptide(L)'
;MANELYTVLDGTNPTLDASDLSYEFEKARINGATNEDVDSLYFEEEYKIKPLNFTYLSSFRDPETGTSGVAFKDETSGKTII
;
A
#
# COMPACT_ATOMS: atom_id res chain seq x y z
N MET A 1 -14.23 15.18 -17.11
CA MET A 1 -13.62 13.84 -17.18
C MET A 1 -12.64 13.78 -16.02
N ALA A 2 -13.07 13.28 -14.85
CA ALA A 2 -12.31 13.32 -13.60
C ALA A 2 -11.98 11.90 -13.10
N ASN A 3 -11.70 10.99 -14.04
CA ASN A 3 -11.43 9.57 -13.77
C ASN A 3 -10.01 9.14 -14.18
N GLU A 4 -9.12 10.07 -14.51
CA GLU A 4 -7.75 9.71 -14.94
C GLU A 4 -6.70 9.99 -13.87
N LEU A 5 -7.09 10.51 -12.69
CA LEU A 5 -6.12 10.91 -11.66
C LEU A 5 -5.79 9.79 -10.67
N TYR A 6 -6.70 8.84 -10.42
CA TYR A 6 -6.49 7.77 -9.44
C TYR A 6 -6.85 6.40 -10.03
N THR A 7 -6.03 5.40 -9.72
CA THR A 7 -6.32 3.99 -10.05
C THR A 7 -6.70 3.26 -8.77
N VAL A 8 -7.99 2.97 -8.59
CA VAL A 8 -8.45 2.14 -7.47
C VAL A 8 -8.28 0.68 -7.85
N LEU A 9 -7.53 -0.08 -7.04
CA LEU A 9 -7.38 -1.52 -7.24
C LEU A 9 -8.70 -2.24 -6.97
N ASP A 10 -8.94 -3.36 -7.65
CA ASP A 10 -10.27 -3.98 -7.69
C ASP A 10 -10.58 -4.93 -6.52
N GLY A 11 -9.57 -5.35 -5.75
CA GLY A 11 -9.74 -6.22 -4.58
C GLY A 11 -10.00 -7.69 -4.92
N THR A 12 -10.02 -8.08 -6.20
CA THR A 12 -10.37 -9.44 -6.65
C THR A 12 -9.20 -10.41 -6.57
N ASN A 13 -7.97 -9.88 -6.63
CA ASN A 13 -6.75 -10.65 -6.40
C ASN A 13 -5.93 -10.00 -5.28
N PRO A 14 -6.26 -10.31 -4.00
CA PRO A 14 -5.66 -9.65 -2.85
C PRO A 14 -4.13 -9.72 -2.80
N THR A 15 -3.53 -10.83 -3.27
CA THR A 15 -2.07 -10.96 -3.30
C THR A 15 -1.40 -10.07 -4.35
N LEU A 16 -2.04 -9.85 -5.49
CA LEU A 16 -1.53 -8.91 -6.50
C LEU A 16 -1.72 -7.46 -6.02
N ASP A 17 -2.88 -7.15 -5.46
CA ASP A 17 -3.14 -5.80 -4.94
C ASP A 17 -2.17 -5.43 -3.81
N ALA A 18 -1.88 -6.37 -2.91
CA ALA A 18 -0.89 -6.17 -1.86
C ALA A 18 0.52 -5.96 -2.43
N SER A 19 0.91 -6.71 -3.46
CA SER A 19 2.21 -6.53 -4.13
C SER A 19 2.33 -5.14 -4.75
N ASP A 20 1.31 -4.68 -5.45
CA ASP A 20 1.30 -3.35 -6.08
C ASP A 20 1.35 -2.23 -5.03
N LEU A 21 0.55 -2.35 -3.96
CA LEU A 21 0.54 -1.38 -2.87
C LEU A 21 1.86 -1.38 -2.09
N SER A 22 2.50 -2.53 -1.87
CA SER A 22 3.78 -2.60 -1.16
C SER A 22 4.84 -1.68 -1.77
N TYR A 23 4.86 -1.58 -3.10
CA TYR A 23 5.76 -0.67 -3.80
C TYR A 23 5.44 0.81 -3.55
N GLU A 24 4.16 1.17 -3.52
CA GLU A 24 3.71 2.55 -3.22
C GLU A 24 4.09 2.97 -1.79
N PHE A 25 3.88 2.08 -0.83
CA PHE A 25 4.30 2.29 0.56
C PHE A 25 5.82 2.38 0.70
N GLU A 26 6.60 1.58 -0.04
CA GLU A 26 8.06 1.70 -0.05
C GLU A 26 8.51 3.07 -0.57
N LYS A 27 7.94 3.55 -1.67
CA LYS A 27 8.23 4.89 -2.22
C LYS A 27 7.92 6.00 -1.21
N ALA A 28 6.77 5.94 -0.54
CA ALA A 28 6.44 6.90 0.51
C ALA A 28 7.47 6.87 1.66
N ARG A 29 7.94 5.69 2.09
CA ARG A 29 9.01 5.58 3.09
C ARG A 29 10.33 6.16 2.59
N ILE A 30 10.69 5.95 1.33
CA ILE A 30 11.87 6.57 0.69
C ILE A 30 11.75 8.10 0.72
N ASN A 31 10.55 8.62 0.50
CA ASN A 31 10.24 10.05 0.51
C ASN A 31 10.06 10.63 1.93
N GLY A 32 10.29 9.84 2.98
CA GLY A 32 10.32 10.31 4.36
C GLY A 32 9.04 10.07 5.17
N ALA A 33 8.05 9.37 4.63
CA ALA A 33 6.86 9.01 5.38
C ALA A 33 7.20 8.15 6.62
N THR A 34 6.53 8.47 7.72
CA THR A 34 6.64 7.81 9.02
C THR A 34 5.49 6.82 9.22
N ASN A 35 5.46 6.14 10.36
CA ASN A 35 4.32 5.26 10.69
C ASN A 35 3.00 6.05 10.83
N GLU A 36 3.07 7.35 11.10
CA GLU A 36 1.90 8.19 11.39
C GLU A 36 1.18 8.64 10.11
N ASP A 37 1.91 8.82 9.00
CA ASP A 37 1.40 9.43 7.78
C ASP A 37 1.50 8.52 6.53
N VAL A 38 2.22 7.39 6.58
CA VAL A 38 2.43 6.55 5.38
C VAL A 38 1.13 6.03 4.76
N ASP A 39 0.09 5.70 5.55
CA ASP A 39 -1.22 5.28 5.00
C ASP A 39 -1.97 6.43 4.29
N SER A 40 -1.59 7.68 4.57
CA SER A 40 -2.12 8.87 3.90
C SER A 40 -1.24 9.36 2.75
N LEU A 41 0.01 8.91 2.65
CA LEU A 41 0.98 9.38 1.65
C LEU A 41 1.36 8.32 0.60
N TYR A 42 1.03 7.04 0.79
CA TYR A 42 1.46 5.96 -0.11
C TYR A 42 1.10 6.22 -1.58
N PHE A 43 -0.04 6.85 -1.85
CA PHE A 43 -0.55 7.03 -3.21
C PHE A 43 -0.01 8.26 -3.95
N GLU A 44 0.80 9.12 -3.33
CA GLU A 44 1.15 10.44 -3.92
C GLU A 44 1.94 10.35 -5.24
N GLU A 45 2.64 9.25 -5.48
CA GLU A 45 3.51 9.10 -6.66
C GLU A 45 2.76 8.54 -7.88
N GLU A 46 2.06 7.41 -7.73
CA GLU A 46 1.35 6.74 -8.84
C GLU A 46 -0.19 6.76 -8.70
N TYR A 47 -0.71 7.41 -7.66
CA TYR A 47 -2.15 7.56 -7.42
C TYR A 47 -2.92 6.24 -7.38
N LYS A 48 -2.25 5.15 -6.99
CA LYS A 48 -2.87 3.86 -6.75
C LYS A 48 -3.53 3.86 -5.39
N ILE A 49 -4.80 3.48 -5.35
CA ILE A 49 -5.61 3.48 -4.14
C ILE A 49 -5.95 2.05 -3.77
N LYS A 50 -5.73 1.72 -2.48
CA LYS A 50 -6.08 0.40 -1.91
C LYS A 50 -7.57 0.10 -2.11
N PRO A 51 -7.94 -1.17 -2.36
CA PRO A 51 -9.34 -1.55 -2.47
C PRO A 51 -10.06 -1.39 -1.12
N LEU A 52 -11.38 -1.23 -1.14
CA LEU A 52 -12.16 -0.94 0.08
C LEU A 52 -12.09 -2.06 1.14
N ASN A 53 -11.81 -3.30 0.74
CA ASN A 53 -11.63 -4.44 1.64
C ASN A 53 -10.20 -4.54 2.21
N PHE A 54 -9.31 -3.58 1.94
CA PHE A 54 -7.95 -3.57 2.47
C PHE A 54 -7.80 -2.55 3.59
N THR A 55 -7.37 -3.03 4.75
CA THR A 55 -6.92 -2.19 5.86
C THR A 55 -5.41 -2.29 5.97
N TYR A 56 -4.71 -1.16 5.90
CA TYR A 56 -3.28 -1.09 6.22
C TYR A 56 -3.05 -1.45 7.69
N LEU A 57 -2.06 -2.29 7.97
CA LEU A 57 -1.69 -2.67 9.33
C LEU A 57 -0.33 -2.10 9.74
N SER A 58 0.69 -2.31 8.91
CA SER A 58 2.06 -1.89 9.21
C SER A 58 2.94 -1.91 7.97
N SER A 59 4.03 -1.15 7.98
CA SER A 59 5.09 -1.22 6.98
C SER A 59 6.42 -0.89 7.62
N PHE A 60 7.50 -1.39 7.03
CA PHE A 60 8.85 -1.02 7.40
C PHE A 60 9.74 -0.87 6.17
N ARG A 61 10.85 -0.16 6.35
CA ARG A 61 11.95 -0.10 5.40
C ARG A 61 13.26 -0.10 6.16
N ASP A 62 14.13 -1.02 5.82
CA ASP A 62 15.52 -1.06 6.27
C ASP A 62 16.42 -0.43 5.19
N PRO A 63 16.97 0.79 5.43
CA PRO A 63 17.82 1.45 4.46
C PRO A 63 19.20 0.78 4.30
N GLU A 64 19.64 -0.05 5.25
CA GLU A 64 20.94 -0.72 5.18
C GLU A 64 20.90 -1.91 4.22
N THR A 65 19.84 -2.73 4.31
CA THR A 65 19.67 -3.92 3.45
C THR A 65 18.82 -3.66 2.20
N GLY A 66 18.09 -2.55 2.16
CA GLY A 66 17.09 -2.29 1.13
C GLY A 66 15.82 -3.14 1.29
N THR A 67 15.67 -3.86 2.41
CA THR A 67 14.50 -4.70 2.66
C THR A 67 13.31 -3.84 3.08
N SER A 68 12.16 -4.06 2.44
CA SER A 68 10.88 -3.43 2.78
C SER A 68 9.82 -4.50 2.96
N GLY A 69 8.71 -4.14 3.63
CA GLY A 69 7.57 -5.02 3.77
C GLY A 69 6.34 -4.26 4.25
N VAL A 70 5.17 -4.71 3.84
CA VAL A 70 3.89 -4.07 4.17
C VAL A 70 2.87 -5.15 4.48
N ALA A 71 2.11 -4.96 5.55
CA ALA A 71 1.04 -5.86 5.96
C ALA A 71 -0.32 -5.20 5.75
N PHE A 72 -1.21 -5.92 5.08
CA PHE A 72 -2.62 -5.55 4.89
C PHE A 72 -3.53 -6.61 5.51
N LYS A 73 -4.66 -6.17 6.04
CA LYS A 73 -5.79 -7.05 6.35
C LYS A 73 -6.73 -7.04 5.15
N ASP A 74 -6.97 -8.20 4.56
CA ASP A 74 -8.11 -8.40 3.66
C ASP A 74 -9.34 -8.72 4.51
N GLU A 75 -10.27 -7.76 4.58
CA GLU A 75 -11.50 -7.86 5.36
C GLU A 75 -12.44 -8.94 4.82
N THR A 76 -12.36 -9.27 3.52
CA THR A 76 -13.21 -10.29 2.90
C THR A 76 -12.84 -11.68 3.40
N SER A 77 -11.56 -12.02 3.40
CA SER A 77 -11.08 -13.34 3.85
C SER A 77 -10.72 -13.38 5.34
N GLY A 78 -10.57 -12.22 5.99
CA GLY A 78 -10.04 -12.11 7.34
C GLY A 78 -8.55 -12.43 7.45
N LYS A 79 -7.81 -12.53 6.35
CA LYS A 79 -6.38 -12.88 6.36
C LYS A 79 -5.50 -11.64 6.38
N THR A 80 -4.34 -11.78 6.99
CA THR A 80 -3.24 -10.82 6.83
C THR A 80 -2.40 -11.23 5.62
N ILE A 81 -2.13 -10.29 4.74
CA ILE A 81 -1.28 -10.43 3.55
C ILE A 81 -0.02 -9.59 3.79
N ILE A 82 1.14 -10.15 3.48
CA ILE A 82 2.48 -9.55 3.66
C ILE A 82 3.23 -9.66 2.34
#